data_AF-A0A3C2BZZ1-F1
#
_entry.id   AF-A0A3C2BZZ1-F1
#
_cell.length_a   1.000
_cell.length_b   1.000
_cell.length_c   1.000
_cell.angle_alpha   90.00
_cell.angle_beta   90.00
_cell.angle_gamma   90.00
#
_symmetry.space_group_name_H-M   'P 1'
#
loop_
_entity.id
_entity.type
_entity.pdbx_description
1 polymer ?
#
loop_
_entity_poly.entity_id
_entity_poly.type
_entity_poly.pdbx_seq_one_letter_code
_entity_poly.pdbx_strand_id
1 'polypeptide(L)'
;MNLRVLNLGGGDVDTGTPMGAMVFTVMAALAQMELDIKRERITDSVSKRRAAGKDLGGRRNTFTTSQIENARRLVASGEPATQVAKDLGMSRATLYRRIAGIEAQHWINTQDAISST
;
A
#
# COMPACT_ATOMS: atom_id res chain seq x y z
N MET A 1 7.14 -32.25 23.06
CA MET A 1 6.21 -31.19 23.50
C MET A 1 4.84 -31.57 22.96
N ASN A 2 3.83 -31.76 23.81
CA ASN A 2 2.48 -32.15 23.36
C ASN A 2 1.58 -30.91 23.32
N LEU A 3 0.91 -30.65 22.19
CA LEU A 3 -0.03 -29.55 22.00
C LEU A 3 -1.45 -30.12 21.89
N ARG A 4 -2.32 -29.71 22.82
CA ARG A 4 -3.74 -30.06 22.80
C ARG A 4 -4.56 -28.82 22.46
N VAL A 5 -5.31 -28.90 21.38
CA VAL A 5 -6.19 -27.82 20.92
C VAL A 5 -7.61 -28.15 21.37
N LEU A 6 -8.09 -27.44 22.39
CA LEU A 6 -9.38 -27.74 23.02
C LEU A 6 -10.58 -27.48 22.11
N ASN A 7 -10.39 -26.71 21.03
CA ASN A 7 -11.41 -26.48 20.01
C ASN A 7 -10.77 -26.18 18.66
N LEU A 8 -10.81 -27.16 17.75
CA LEU A 8 -10.45 -27.03 16.34
C LEU A 8 -11.66 -27.46 15.50
N GLY A 9 -12.50 -26.50 15.12
CA GLY A 9 -13.70 -26.79 14.33
C GLY A 9 -14.82 -27.48 15.11
N GLY A 10 -14.88 -27.30 16.44
CA GLY A 10 -15.93 -27.84 17.31
C GLY A 10 -15.53 -29.06 18.15
N GLY A 11 -14.28 -29.54 18.06
CA GLY A 11 -13.77 -30.68 18.82
C GLY A 11 -12.37 -30.47 19.40
N ASP A 12 -12.05 -31.26 20.43
CA ASP A 12 -10.73 -31.30 21.06
C ASP A 12 -9.76 -32.19 20.27
N VAL A 13 -8.55 -31.70 20.01
CA VAL A 13 -7.54 -32.36 19.18
C VAL A 13 -6.20 -32.42 19.91
N ASP A 14 -5.72 -33.64 20.18
CA ASP A 14 -4.38 -33.88 20.72
C ASP A 14 -3.39 -34.18 19.58
N THR A 15 -2.50 -33.23 19.29
CA THR A 15 -1.49 -33.35 18.22
C THR A 15 -0.37 -34.34 18.53
N GLY A 16 -0.29 -34.87 19.76
CA GLY A 16 0.60 -35.97 20.12
C GLY A 16 0.14 -37.33 19.60
N THR A 17 -1.12 -37.43 19.17
CA THR A 17 -1.66 -38.64 18.53
C THR A 17 -1.49 -38.61 17.01
N PRO A 18 -1.25 -39.74 16.31
CA PRO A 18 -1.16 -39.75 14.85
C PRO A 18 -2.39 -39.15 14.16
N MET A 19 -3.58 -39.39 14.70
CA MET A 19 -4.83 -38.84 14.17
C MET A 19 -4.94 -37.33 14.40
N GLY A 20 -4.63 -36.83 15.59
CA GLY A 20 -4.68 -35.40 15.88
C GLY A 20 -3.62 -34.61 15.11
N ALA A 21 -2.43 -35.18 14.90
CA ALA A 21 -1.40 -34.61 14.03
C ALA A 21 -1.89 -34.48 12.58
N MET A 22 -2.56 -35.51 12.04
CA MET A 22 -3.13 -35.48 10.70
C MET A 22 -4.21 -34.39 10.58
N VAL A 23 -5.17 -34.36 11.51
CA VAL A 23 -6.28 -33.37 11.49
C VAL A 23 -5.74 -31.95 11.56
N PHE A 24 -4.77 -31.70 12.45
CA PHE A 24 -4.13 -30.40 12.56
C PHE A 24 -3.43 -29.99 11.26
N THR A 25 -2.71 -30.92 10.63
CA THR A 25 -2.01 -30.68 9.36
C THR A 25 -2.98 -30.35 8.23
N VAL A 26 -4.10 -31.08 8.12
CA VAL A 26 -5.13 -30.81 7.11
C VAL A 26 -5.75 -29.44 7.34
N MET A 27 -6.08 -29.09 8.58
CA MET A 27 -6.64 -27.76 8.89
C MET A 27 -5.65 -26.63 8.60
N ALA A 28 -4.36 -26.84 8.89
CA ALA A 28 -3.32 -25.87 8.54
C ALA A 28 -3.21 -25.68 7.02
N ALA A 29 -3.24 -26.78 6.26
CA ALA A 29 -3.20 -26.74 4.80
C ALA A 29 -4.43 -26.02 4.21
N LEU A 30 -5.62 -26.29 4.75
CA LEU A 30 -6.86 -25.59 4.35
C LEU A 30 -6.79 -24.10 4.66
N ALA A 31 -6.35 -23.72 5.86
CA ALA A 31 -6.19 -22.31 6.23
C ALA A 31 -5.20 -21.57 5.30
N GLN A 32 -4.12 -22.24 4.91
CA GLN A 32 -3.15 -21.68 3.96
C GLN A 32 -3.77 -21.51 2.57
N MET A 33 -4.48 -22.52 2.07
CA MET A 33 -5.18 -22.45 0.78
C MET A 33 -6.18 -21.29 0.73
N GLU A 34 -6.98 -21.10 1.77
CA GLU A 34 -7.93 -19.98 1.84
C GLU A 34 -7.24 -18.62 1.82
N LEU A 35 -6.09 -18.49 2.51
CA LEU A 35 -5.31 -17.27 2.51
C LEU A 35 -4.79 -16.94 1.10
N ASP A 36 -4.31 -17.94 0.38
CA ASP A 36 -3.75 -17.75 -0.96
C ASP A 36 -4.85 -17.38 -1.97
N ILE A 37 -6.03 -18.01 -1.90
CA ILE A 37 -7.19 -17.62 -2.72
C ILE A 37 -7.62 -16.17 -2.44
N LYS A 38 -7.63 -15.76 -1.16
CA LYS A 38 -7.95 -14.36 -0.80
C LYS A 38 -6.93 -13.38 -1.36
N ARG A 39 -5.63 -13.71 -1.29
CA ARG A 39 -4.55 -12.88 -1.83
C ARG A 39 -4.65 -12.73 -3.35
N GLU A 40 -4.87 -13.82 -4.06
CA GLU A 40 -5.06 -13.83 -5.51
C GLU A 40 -6.21 -12.88 -5.90
N ARG A 41 -7.36 -13.01 -5.24
CA ARG A 41 -8.52 -12.14 -5.47
C ARG A 41 -8.23 -10.67 -5.22
N ILE A 42 -7.47 -10.33 -4.17
CA ILE A 42 -7.09 -8.95 -3.87
C ILE A 42 -6.18 -8.41 -4.98
N THR A 43 -5.17 -9.18 -5.39
CA THR A 43 -4.25 -8.81 -6.47
C THR A 43 -5.01 -8.56 -7.77
N ASP A 44 -5.91 -9.46 -8.15
CA ASP A 44 -6.75 -9.32 -9.34
C ASP A 44 -7.62 -8.06 -9.28
N SER A 45 -8.22 -7.80 -8.12
CA SER A 45 -9.05 -6.61 -7.91
C SER A 45 -8.23 -5.32 -8.05
N VAL A 46 -7.06 -5.26 -7.40
CA VAL A 46 -6.15 -4.11 -7.47
C VAL A 46 -5.63 -3.89 -8.89
N SER A 47 -5.26 -4.97 -9.59
CA SER A 47 -4.81 -4.92 -10.99
C SER A 47 -5.90 -4.35 -11.91
N LYS A 48 -7.13 -4.85 -11.81
CA LYS A 48 -8.28 -4.36 -12.59
C LYS A 48 -8.58 -2.89 -12.28
N ARG A 49 -8.55 -2.47 -11.01
CA ARG A 49 -8.73 -1.05 -10.64
C ARG A 49 -7.62 -0.17 -11.20
N ARG A 50 -6.37 -0.63 -11.15
CA ARG A 50 -5.22 0.09 -11.71
C ARG A 50 -5.36 0.28 -13.22
N ALA A 51 -5.69 -0.78 -13.96
CA ALA A 51 -5.91 -0.71 -15.39
C ALA A 51 -7.07 0.22 -15.77
N ALA A 52 -8.12 0.27 -14.95
CA ALA A 52 -9.24 1.18 -15.11
C ALA A 52 -8.96 2.62 -14.64
N GLY A 53 -7.73 2.93 -14.18
CA GLY A 53 -7.37 4.26 -13.64
C GLY A 53 -8.14 4.65 -12.37
N LYS A 54 -8.74 3.69 -11.67
CA LYS A 54 -9.53 3.96 -10.45
C LYS A 54 -8.60 4.05 -9.24
N ASP A 55 -9.03 4.82 -8.22
CA ASP A 55 -8.37 4.88 -6.92
C ASP A 55 -8.07 3.47 -6.41
N LEU A 56 -6.86 3.20 -5.90
CA LEU A 56 -6.48 1.90 -5.34
C LEU A 56 -6.76 1.81 -3.83
N GLY A 57 -7.29 2.87 -3.23
CA GLY A 57 -7.46 3.00 -1.79
C GLY A 57 -6.17 3.45 -1.11
N GLY A 58 -6.06 3.18 0.19
CA GLY A 58 -4.92 3.63 1.00
C GLY A 58 -5.04 5.10 1.45
N ARG A 59 -3.91 5.67 1.86
CA ARG A 59 -3.89 7.04 2.40
C ARG A 59 -4.16 8.04 1.28
N ARG A 60 -5.31 8.70 1.36
CA ARG A 60 -5.65 9.79 0.44
C ARG A 60 -4.62 10.91 0.53
N ASN A 61 -4.28 11.47 -0.61
CA ASN A 61 -3.48 12.69 -0.67
C ASN A 61 -4.30 13.85 -0.09
N THR A 62 -3.87 14.37 1.04
CA THR A 62 -4.49 15.54 1.68
C THR A 62 -4.30 16.82 0.85
N PHE A 63 -3.18 16.91 0.12
CA PHE A 63 -2.82 18.08 -0.68
C PHE A 63 -2.92 17.79 -2.18
N THR A 64 -3.54 18.71 -2.91
CA THR A 64 -3.67 18.62 -4.37
C THR A 64 -2.33 18.94 -5.05
N THR A 65 -2.13 18.47 -6.28
CA THR A 65 -0.93 18.77 -7.06
C THR A 65 -0.76 20.28 -7.27
N SER A 66 -1.86 21.01 -7.48
CA SER A 66 -1.85 22.48 -7.63
C SER A 66 -1.34 23.20 -6.38
N GLN A 67 -1.73 22.75 -5.18
CA GLN A 67 -1.22 23.32 -3.92
C GLN A 67 0.29 23.12 -3.80
N ILE A 68 0.81 21.94 -4.15
CA ILE A 68 2.25 21.65 -4.10
C ILE A 68 3.00 22.48 -5.16
N GLU A 69 2.45 22.64 -6.36
CA GLU A 69 3.06 23.43 -7.41
C GLU A 69 3.13 24.92 -7.04
N ASN A 70 2.08 25.44 -6.38
CA ASN A 70 2.11 26.79 -5.82
C ASN A 70 3.17 26.93 -4.73
N ALA A 71 3.24 25.96 -3.81
CA ALA A 71 4.25 25.91 -2.77
C ALA A 71 5.67 25.90 -3.36
N ARG A 72 5.89 25.11 -4.43
CA ARG A 72 7.16 25.05 -5.16
C ARG A 72 7.54 26.41 -5.72
N ARG A 73 6.59 27.13 -6.34
CA ARG A 73 6.84 28.49 -6.86
C ARG A 73 7.20 29.48 -5.75
N LEU A 74 6.50 29.45 -4.61
CA LEU A 74 6.79 30.32 -3.47
C LEU A 74 8.21 30.07 -2.92
N VAL A 75 8.59 28.80 -2.78
CA VAL A 75 9.95 28.45 -2.35
C VAL A 75 10.98 28.89 -3.39
N ALA A 76 10.68 28.74 -4.69
CA ALA A 76 11.57 29.17 -5.77
C ALA A 76 11.71 30.71 -5.85
N SER A 77 10.69 31.47 -5.44
CA SER A 77 10.76 32.93 -5.35
C SER A 77 11.50 33.44 -4.11
N GLY A 78 12.07 32.54 -3.30
CA GLY A 78 12.89 32.88 -2.13
C GLY A 78 12.15 32.81 -0.79
N GLU A 79 10.87 32.40 -0.76
CA GLU A 79 10.13 32.28 0.49
C GLU A 79 10.68 31.09 1.33
N PRO A 80 10.87 31.24 2.65
CA PRO A 80 11.37 30.15 3.48
C PRO A 80 10.43 28.93 3.44
N ALA A 81 10.94 27.77 3.02
CA ALA A 81 10.15 26.54 2.95
C ALA A 81 9.50 26.11 4.27
N THR A 82 10.06 26.54 5.41
CA THR A 82 9.45 26.34 6.73
C THR A 82 8.14 27.10 6.88
N GLN A 83 8.09 28.34 6.40
CA GLN A 83 6.90 29.17 6.48
C GLN A 83 5.83 28.66 5.52
N VAL A 84 6.20 28.42 4.26
CA VAL A 84 5.31 27.83 3.24
C VAL A 84 4.68 26.51 3.72
N ALA A 85 5.49 25.62 4.34
CA ALA A 85 4.98 24.36 4.86
C ALA A 85 3.99 24.57 6.03
N LYS A 86 4.27 25.51 6.94
CA LYS A 86 3.37 25.86 8.05
C LYS A 86 2.04 26.42 7.55
N ASP A 87 2.08 27.32 6.58
CA ASP A 87 0.89 27.96 6.02
C ASP A 87 -0.03 26.94 5.33
N LEU A 88 0.57 25.92 4.71
CA LEU A 88 -0.15 24.80 4.11
C LEU A 88 -0.52 23.71 5.13
N GLY A 89 -0.15 23.82 6.40
CA GLY A 89 -0.42 22.82 7.42
C GLY A 89 0.28 21.48 7.19
N MET A 90 1.46 21.47 6.56
CA MET A 90 2.27 20.26 6.34
C MET A 90 3.66 20.35 6.93
N SER A 91 4.29 19.19 7.15
CA SER A 91 5.71 19.17 7.55
C SER A 91 6.61 19.53 6.37
N ARG A 92 7.76 20.18 6.64
CA ARG A 92 8.79 20.47 5.62
C ARG A 92 9.20 19.24 4.82
N ALA A 93 9.34 18.11 5.51
CA ALA A 93 9.67 16.83 4.88
C ALA A 93 8.58 16.38 3.88
N THR A 94 7.31 16.63 4.19
CA THR A 94 6.20 16.35 3.28
C THR A 94 6.21 17.30 2.08
N LEU A 95 6.47 18.58 2.28
CA LEU A 95 6.60 19.56 1.21
C LEU A 95 7.67 19.12 0.19
N TYR A 96 8.90 18.88 0.65
CA TYR A 96 9.99 18.47 -0.26
C TYR A 96 9.75 17.13 -0.93
N ARG A 97 9.25 16.12 -0.20
CA ARG A 97 8.91 14.81 -0.78
C ARG A 97 7.87 14.94 -1.90
N ARG A 98 6.90 15.85 -1.74
CA ARG A 98 5.86 16.09 -2.74
C ARG A 98 6.39 16.85 -3.94
N ILE A 99 7.24 17.87 -3.74
CA ILE A 99 7.91 18.60 -4.82
C ILE A 99 8.76 17.65 -5.67
N ALA A 100 9.63 16.86 -5.03
CA ALA A 100 10.48 15.87 -5.72
C ALA A 100 9.65 14.84 -6.50
N GLY A 101 8.51 14.41 -5.96
CA GLY A 101 7.59 13.50 -6.64
C GLY A 101 6.95 14.11 -7.90
N ILE A 102 6.60 15.39 -7.88
CA ILE A 102 6.07 16.10 -9.06
C ILE A 102 7.16 16.27 -10.11
N GLU A 103 8.36 16.66 -9.70
CA GLU A 103 9.50 16.82 -10.61
C GLU A 103 9.82 15.49 -11.30
N ALA A 104 9.90 14.38 -10.56
CA ALA A 104 10.10 13.05 -11.14
C ALA A 104 9.01 12.69 -12.17
N GLN A 105 7.75 13.02 -11.89
CA GLN A 105 6.65 12.78 -12.83
C GLN A 105 6.79 13.62 -14.12
N HIS A 106 7.23 14.87 -14.02
CA HIS A 106 7.47 15.71 -15.20
C HIS A 106 8.60 15.14 -16.07
N TRP A 107 9.69 14.67 -15.45
CA TRP A 107 10.80 14.04 -16.19
C TRP A 107 10.37 12.79 -16.95
N ILE A 108 9.59 11.90 -16.31
CA ILE A 108 9.06 10.69 -16.95
C ILE A 108 8.18 11.06 -18.13
N ASN A 109 7.21 11.97 -17.93
CA ASN A 109 6.29 12.38 -18.99
C ASN A 109 7.02 13.00 -20.19
N THR A 110 8.09 13.77 -19.96
CA THR A 110 8.91 14.35 -21.04
C THR A 110 9.71 13.28 -21.80
N GLN A 111 10.24 12.26 -21.12
CA GLN A 111 10.99 11.16 -21.77
C GLN A 111 10.09 10.25 -22.61
N ASP A 112 8.89 9.95 -22.12
CA ASP A 112 7.91 9.13 -22.85
C ASP A 112 7.41 9.84 -24.12
N ALA A 113 7.27 11.17 -24.07
CA ALA A 113 6.89 11.98 -25.22
C ALA A 113 7.97 12.01 -26.32
N ILE A 114 9.25 12.02 -25.93
CA ILE A 114 10.40 12.00 -26.86
C ILE A 114 10.57 10.61 -27.49
N SER A 115 10.24 9.53 -26.78
CA SER A 115 10.43 8.15 -27.26
C SER A 115 9.31 7.67 -28.19
N SER A 116 8.20 8.43 -28.29
CA SER A 116 7.02 8.11 -29.12
C SER A 116 6.98 8.86 -30.46
N THR A 117 8.03 9.63 -30.79
CA THR A 117 8.21 10.36 -32.07
C THR A 117 9.36 9.76 -32.85
#